data_AF-A0A7C1D1N4-F1
#
_entry.id   AF-A0A7C1D1N4-F1
#
_cell.length_a   1.000
_cell.length_b   1.000
_cell.length_c   1.000
_cell.angle_alpha   90.00
_cell.angle_beta   90.00
_cell.angle_gamma   90.00
#
_symmetry.space_group_name_H-M   'P 1'
#
loop_
_entity.id
_entity.type
_entity.pdbx_description
1 polymer ?
#
loop_
_entity_poly.entity_id
_entity_poly.type
_entity_poly.pdbx_seq_one_letter_code
_entity_poly.pdbx_strand_id
1 'polypeptide(L)'
;MKLSLIAGNNRSLFFVLVLTINIILAPYVWHVEKNSQQYLVWLYLIFIQAFVIATFFKYRDNTSAQASAIIKIKGYRDQKNGLKFSDILLQEFNYARETAAQAMNDRHTMINYFIVISAAVLSFLGSRLIVSDPFDPPSGQKIQFMVGIAFLVNFIGWLYFLHLIRLRQAWVSSAQAMNQIKEFFIINSGLAEDAARSAFLWKSNTIPPAGKRSNVFYYSIMLISLISAGVIFFASWCLFQPSAMANIHLLSVGFALFHYFFQMHCYSLFLDYQPVFKQ
;
A
#
# COMPACT_ATOMS: atom_id res chain seq x y z
N MET A 1 -15.97 -15.93 -14.57
CA MET A 1 -14.79 -16.77 -14.88
C MET A 1 -13.70 -16.01 -15.66
N LYS A 2 -13.98 -15.31 -16.78
CA LYS A 2 -12.96 -14.59 -17.60
C LYS A 2 -12.12 -13.53 -16.86
N LEU A 3 -12.68 -12.79 -15.90
CA LEU A 3 -11.94 -11.76 -15.13
C LEU A 3 -10.86 -12.34 -14.20
N SER A 4 -11.03 -13.57 -13.70
CA SER A 4 -10.06 -14.20 -12.78
C SER A 4 -8.77 -14.63 -13.50
N LEU A 5 -8.85 -15.04 -14.77
CA LEU A 5 -7.69 -15.43 -15.59
C LEU A 5 -6.82 -14.23 -15.96
N ILE A 6 -7.44 -13.08 -16.25
CA ILE A 6 -6.72 -11.84 -16.59
C ILE A 6 -5.96 -11.30 -15.37
N ALA A 7 -6.56 -11.38 -14.17
CA ALA A 7 -5.92 -10.93 -12.94
C ALA A 7 -4.70 -11.78 -12.54
N GLY A 8 -4.69 -13.08 -12.87
CA GLY A 8 -3.53 -13.95 -12.63
C GLY A 8 -2.32 -13.57 -13.48
N ASN A 9 -2.53 -13.24 -14.76
CA ASN A 9 -1.46 -12.91 -15.70
C ASN A 9 -0.72 -11.62 -15.33
N ASN A 10 -1.42 -10.61 -14.81
CA ASN A 10 -0.78 -9.33 -14.44
C ASN A 10 0.21 -9.47 -13.28
N ARG A 11 0.02 -10.45 -12.39
CA ARG A 11 0.88 -10.64 -11.21
C ARG A 11 2.20 -11.30 -11.57
N SER A 12 2.16 -12.38 -12.35
CA SER A 12 3.38 -13.03 -12.85
C SER A 12 4.19 -12.06 -13.71
N LEU A 13 3.52 -11.29 -14.58
CA LEU A 13 4.15 -10.24 -15.37
C LEU A 13 4.85 -9.18 -14.51
N PHE A 14 4.24 -8.75 -13.40
CA PHE A 14 4.87 -7.82 -12.47
C PHE A 14 6.17 -8.37 -11.87
N PHE A 15 6.16 -9.61 -11.36
CA PHE A 15 7.37 -10.21 -10.78
C PHE A 15 8.46 -10.41 -11.83
N VAL A 16 8.10 -10.86 -13.03
CA VAL A 16 9.03 -11.00 -14.16
C VAL A 16 9.62 -9.65 -14.53
N LEU A 17 8.82 -8.59 -14.58
CA LEU A 17 9.29 -7.23 -14.87
C LEU A 17 10.29 -6.73 -13.83
N VAL A 18 9.96 -6.84 -12.54
CA VAL A 18 10.86 -6.43 -11.44
C VAL A 18 12.17 -7.21 -11.49
N LEU A 19 12.11 -8.53 -11.68
CA LEU A 19 13.31 -9.36 -11.79
C LEU A 19 14.15 -8.98 -13.02
N THR A 20 13.50 -8.76 -14.17
CA THR A 20 14.17 -8.38 -15.42
C THR A 20 14.89 -7.04 -15.27
N ILE A 21 14.25 -6.04 -14.67
CA ILE A 21 14.86 -4.72 -14.43
C ILE A 21 16.09 -4.87 -13.53
N ASN A 22 16.03 -5.66 -12.46
CA ASN A 22 17.18 -5.88 -11.59
C ASN A 22 18.34 -6.60 -12.30
N ILE A 23 18.04 -7.61 -13.12
CA ILE A 23 19.05 -8.33 -13.91
C ILE A 23 19.73 -7.40 -14.92
N ILE A 24 18.98 -6.51 -15.57
CA ILE A 24 19.53 -5.54 -16.53
C ILE A 24 20.35 -4.45 -15.81
N LEU A 25 19.89 -3.98 -14.64
CA LEU A 25 20.59 -2.97 -13.87
C LEU A 25 21.88 -3.49 -13.22
N ALA A 26 21.94 -4.78 -12.85
CA ALA A 26 23.10 -5.38 -12.19
C ALA A 26 24.44 -5.14 -12.91
N PRO A 27 24.61 -5.50 -14.20
CA PRO A 27 25.86 -5.26 -14.91
C PRO A 27 26.12 -3.77 -15.11
N TYR A 28 25.09 -2.96 -15.33
CA TYR A 28 25.24 -1.51 -15.50
C TYR A 28 25.82 -0.86 -14.25
N VAL A 29 25.21 -1.12 -13.08
CA VAL A 29 25.66 -0.61 -11.78
C VAL A 29 27.06 -1.13 -11.43
N TRP A 30 27.36 -2.39 -11.77
CA TRP A 30 28.67 -3.00 -11.51
C TRP A 30 29.79 -2.47 -12.40
N HIS A 31 29.51 -2.20 -13.68
CA HIS A 31 30.53 -1.92 -14.69
C HIS A 31 30.76 -0.42 -14.91
N VAL A 32 29.69 0.38 -14.96
CA VAL A 32 29.80 1.83 -15.21
C VAL A 32 30.36 2.56 -14.00
N GLU A 33 30.13 2.02 -12.81
CA GLU A 33 30.37 2.75 -11.56
C GLU A 33 31.27 2.00 -10.58
N LYS A 34 32.29 1.29 -11.06
CA LYS A 34 33.24 0.50 -10.23
C LYS A 34 33.92 1.32 -9.12
N ASN A 35 33.94 2.65 -9.25
CA ASN A 35 34.50 3.58 -8.26
C ASN A 35 33.44 4.26 -7.37
N SER A 36 32.14 4.10 -7.64
CA SER A 36 31.07 4.66 -6.81
C SER A 36 30.53 3.63 -5.82
N GLN A 37 29.99 4.12 -4.71
CA GLN A 37 29.31 3.29 -3.71
C GLN A 37 27.83 3.05 -4.08
N GLN A 38 27.40 3.35 -5.30
CA GLN A 38 25.98 3.24 -5.70
C GLN A 38 25.46 1.80 -5.73
N TYR A 39 26.33 0.79 -5.81
CA TYR A 39 25.94 -0.61 -5.64
C TYR A 39 25.22 -0.87 -4.31
N LEU A 40 25.50 -0.07 -3.25
CA LEU A 40 24.80 -0.15 -1.97
C LEU A 40 23.31 0.20 -2.09
N VAL A 41 22.96 1.19 -2.91
CA VAL A 41 21.55 1.56 -3.17
C VAL A 41 20.85 0.44 -3.91
N TRP A 42 21.50 -0.13 -4.93
CA TRP A 42 20.95 -1.24 -5.68
C TRP A 42 20.72 -2.48 -4.79
N LEU A 43 21.69 -2.86 -3.96
CA LEU A 43 21.54 -3.94 -2.98
C LEU A 43 20.40 -3.68 -2.00
N TYR A 44 20.28 -2.44 -1.50
CA TYR A 44 19.19 -2.04 -0.62
C TYR A 44 17.83 -2.16 -1.33
N LEU A 45 17.72 -1.75 -2.59
CA LEU A 45 16.49 -1.90 -3.37
C LEU A 45 16.10 -3.37 -3.57
N ILE A 46 17.06 -4.25 -3.85
CA ILE A 46 16.82 -5.70 -3.93
C ILE A 46 16.31 -6.23 -2.59
N PHE A 47 16.95 -5.83 -1.49
CA PHE A 47 16.54 -6.24 -0.15
C PHE A 47 15.09 -5.83 0.15
N ILE A 48 14.74 -4.56 -0.08
CA ILE A 48 13.38 -4.04 0.11
C ILE A 48 12.37 -4.79 -0.77
N GLN A 49 12.70 -5.03 -2.03
CA GLN A 49 11.82 -5.76 -2.94
C GLN A 49 11.59 -7.19 -2.46
N ALA A 50 12.65 -7.91 -2.09
CA ALA A 50 12.55 -9.25 -1.53
C ALA A 50 11.68 -9.25 -0.26
N PHE A 51 11.89 -8.28 0.64
CA PHE A 51 11.08 -8.11 1.85
C PHE A 51 9.58 -7.89 1.55
N VAL A 52 9.26 -6.99 0.61
CA VAL A 52 7.87 -6.68 0.23
C VAL A 52 7.21 -7.87 -0.46
N ILE A 53 7.92 -8.56 -1.34
CA ILE A 53 7.45 -9.75 -2.04
C ILE A 53 7.20 -10.89 -1.03
N ALA A 54 8.14 -11.13 -0.12
CA ALA A 54 7.98 -12.12 0.95
C ALA A 54 6.77 -11.79 1.84
N THR A 55 6.59 -10.52 2.19
CA THR A 55 5.43 -10.06 2.97
C THR A 55 4.12 -10.28 2.20
N PHE A 56 4.09 -9.99 0.90
CA PHE A 56 2.93 -10.26 0.06
C PHE A 56 2.56 -11.75 0.10
N PHE A 57 3.51 -12.65 -0.15
CA PHE A 57 3.23 -14.09 -0.15
C PHE A 57 2.84 -14.62 1.22
N LYS A 58 3.48 -14.16 2.29
CA LYS A 58 3.16 -14.58 3.66
C LYS A 58 1.73 -14.23 4.07
N TYR A 59 1.23 -13.08 3.62
CA TYR A 59 -0.04 -12.56 4.12
C TYR A 59 -1.14 -12.40 3.05
N ARG A 60 -0.94 -12.89 1.82
CA ARG A 60 -1.96 -12.80 0.77
C ARG A 60 -3.26 -13.50 1.18
N ASP A 61 -3.18 -14.62 1.88
CA ASP A 61 -4.36 -15.41 2.24
C ASP A 61 -5.16 -14.82 3.42
N ASN A 62 -4.58 -13.86 4.13
CA ASN A 62 -5.20 -13.21 5.30
C ASN A 62 -6.04 -11.97 4.96
N THR A 63 -6.38 -11.73 3.69
CA THR A 63 -6.83 -10.40 3.23
C THR A 63 -8.33 -10.21 3.02
N SER A 64 -9.19 -11.19 3.31
CA SER A 64 -10.64 -10.94 3.23
C SER A 64 -11.47 -11.86 4.12
N ALA A 65 -12.32 -11.25 4.94
CA ALA A 65 -13.50 -11.92 5.46
C ALA A 65 -14.37 -12.31 4.25
N GLN A 66 -14.72 -13.59 4.15
CA GLN A 66 -15.48 -14.10 3.02
C GLN A 66 -16.96 -13.87 3.28
N ALA A 67 -17.64 -13.24 2.29
CA ALA A 67 -19.10 -13.17 2.32
C ALA A 67 -19.67 -14.58 2.17
N SER A 68 -20.40 -15.05 3.16
CA SER A 68 -21.09 -16.34 3.10
C SER A 68 -22.39 -16.19 2.29
N ALA A 69 -22.83 -17.28 1.67
CA ALA A 69 -24.15 -17.33 1.04
C ALA A 69 -25.23 -16.98 2.09
N ILE A 70 -26.15 -16.09 1.71
CA ILE A 70 -27.23 -15.66 2.59
C ILE A 70 -28.34 -16.70 2.53
N ILE A 71 -28.68 -17.27 3.69
CA ILE A 71 -29.71 -18.31 3.81
C ILE A 71 -31.06 -17.63 4.12
N LYS A 72 -32.09 -17.99 3.35
CA LYS A 72 -33.48 -17.57 3.62
C LYS A 72 -34.06 -18.40 4.76
N ILE A 73 -34.53 -17.75 5.81
CA ILE A 73 -35.14 -18.43 6.97
C ILE A 73 -36.52 -18.96 6.56
N LYS A 74 -36.80 -20.26 6.79
CA LYS A 74 -38.11 -20.89 6.52
C LYS A 74 -38.82 -21.19 7.83
N GLY A 75 -39.86 -20.41 8.19
CA GLY A 75 -40.80 -20.77 9.27
C GLY A 75 -41.24 -19.60 10.18
N TYR A 76 -42.47 -19.68 10.70
CA TYR A 76 -43.10 -18.67 11.57
C TYR A 76 -42.55 -18.66 13.01
N ARG A 77 -42.08 -19.81 13.52
CA ARG A 77 -41.53 -19.93 14.88
C ARG A 77 -40.18 -19.21 15.04
N ASP A 78 -39.41 -19.13 13.97
CA ASP A 78 -38.11 -18.45 13.94
C ASP A 78 -38.24 -16.92 13.87
N GLN A 79 -39.39 -16.39 13.47
CA GLN A 79 -39.63 -14.94 13.42
C GLN A 79 -39.70 -14.28 14.80
N LYS A 80 -40.18 -15.00 15.84
CA LYS A 80 -40.23 -14.46 17.21
C LYS A 80 -38.84 -14.33 17.84
N ASN A 81 -37.91 -15.21 17.50
CA ASN A 81 -36.48 -15.06 17.80
C ASN A 81 -35.80 -14.02 16.89
N GLY A 82 -36.44 -13.68 15.77
CA GLY A 82 -35.98 -12.67 14.81
C GLY A 82 -35.79 -11.27 15.40
N LEU A 83 -36.58 -10.87 16.41
CA LEU A 83 -36.40 -9.57 17.10
C LEU A 83 -35.09 -9.50 17.89
N LYS A 84 -34.71 -10.57 18.61
CA LYS A 84 -33.39 -10.64 19.27
C LYS A 84 -32.25 -10.72 18.27
N PHE A 85 -32.49 -11.40 17.15
CA PHE A 85 -31.49 -11.53 16.09
C PHE A 85 -31.29 -10.22 15.33
N SER A 86 -32.34 -9.42 15.12
CA SER A 86 -32.21 -8.09 14.51
C SER A 86 -31.38 -7.14 15.35
N ASP A 87 -31.51 -7.20 16.67
CA ASP A 87 -30.72 -6.36 17.58
C ASP A 87 -29.23 -6.72 17.49
N ILE A 88 -28.89 -8.01 17.44
CA ILE A 88 -27.51 -8.49 17.27
C ILE A 88 -26.96 -8.06 15.90
N LEU A 89 -27.72 -8.23 14.82
CA LEU A 89 -27.30 -7.79 13.49
C LEU A 89 -27.12 -6.28 13.39
N LEU A 90 -27.96 -5.50 14.09
CA LEU A 90 -27.81 -4.05 14.17
C LEU A 90 -26.54 -3.67 14.95
N GLN A 91 -26.23 -4.37 16.04
CA GLN A 91 -24.97 -4.18 16.77
C GLN A 91 -23.75 -4.52 15.89
N GLU A 92 -23.79 -5.63 15.16
CA GLU A 92 -22.73 -6.01 14.21
C GLU A 92 -22.57 -4.99 13.09
N PHE A 93 -23.68 -4.47 12.55
CA PHE A 93 -23.67 -3.40 11.56
C PHE A 93 -23.00 -2.14 12.09
N ASN A 94 -23.32 -1.76 13.34
CA ASN A 94 -22.73 -0.60 13.99
C ASN A 94 -21.24 -0.80 14.28
N TYR A 95 -20.84 -2.01 14.68
CA TYR A 95 -19.44 -2.37 14.86
C TYR A 95 -18.64 -2.26 13.55
N ALA A 96 -19.16 -2.81 12.45
CA ALA A 96 -18.54 -2.69 11.14
C ALA A 96 -18.48 -1.23 10.65
N ARG A 97 -19.53 -0.44 10.89
CA ARG A 97 -19.56 1.00 10.58
C ARG A 97 -18.47 1.77 11.33
N GLU A 98 -18.34 1.52 12.64
CA GLU A 98 -17.34 2.16 13.50
C GLU A 98 -15.92 1.76 13.08
N THR A 99 -15.68 0.47 12.82
CA THR A 99 -14.40 -0.03 12.31
C THR A 99 -14.00 0.64 10.99
N ALA A 100 -14.95 0.81 10.07
CA ALA A 100 -14.70 1.53 8.81
C ALA A 100 -14.36 3.01 9.04
N ALA A 101 -15.02 3.67 10.00
CA ALA A 101 -14.73 5.06 10.36
C ALA A 101 -13.35 5.21 11.01
N GLN A 102 -13.02 4.32 11.96
CA GLN A 102 -11.72 4.27 12.61
C GLN A 102 -10.59 4.07 11.60
N ALA A 103 -10.72 3.13 10.66
CA ALA A 103 -9.73 2.92 9.62
C ALA A 103 -9.48 4.17 8.75
N MET A 104 -10.50 5.00 8.54
CA MET A 104 -10.39 6.26 7.79
C MET A 104 -9.71 7.37 8.60
N ASN A 105 -9.98 7.43 9.91
CA ASN A 105 -9.34 8.36 10.83
C ASN A 105 -7.86 8.00 11.05
N ASP A 106 -7.56 6.73 11.31
CA ASP A 106 -6.20 6.21 11.50
C ASP A 106 -5.33 6.48 10.28
N ARG A 107 -5.89 6.36 9.07
CA ARG A 107 -5.22 6.74 7.82
C ARG A 107 -4.71 8.17 7.89
N HIS A 108 -5.56 9.13 8.29
CA HIS A 108 -5.18 10.54 8.35
C HIS A 108 -4.08 10.79 9.38
N THR A 109 -4.22 10.21 10.57
CA THR A 109 -3.24 10.26 11.65
C THR A 109 -1.88 9.71 11.21
N MET A 110 -1.87 8.53 10.58
CA MET A 110 -0.63 7.89 10.09
C MET A 110 0.09 8.74 9.05
N ILE A 111 -0.63 9.35 8.11
CA ILE A 111 -0.03 10.22 7.08
C ILE A 111 0.58 11.46 7.74
N ASN A 112 -0.14 12.10 8.66
CA ASN A 112 0.35 13.30 9.33
C ASN A 112 1.64 13.00 10.10
N TYR A 113 1.69 11.90 10.84
CA TYR A 113 2.93 11.48 11.51
C TYR A 113 4.06 11.18 10.52
N PHE A 114 3.77 10.48 9.42
CA PHE A 114 4.78 10.21 8.40
C PHE A 114 5.36 11.50 7.80
N ILE A 115 4.51 12.49 7.48
CA ILE A 115 4.96 13.78 6.93
C ILE A 115 5.83 14.51 7.95
N VAL A 116 5.41 14.59 9.22
CA VAL A 116 6.17 15.28 10.27
C VAL A 116 7.54 14.62 10.47
N ILE A 117 7.59 13.29 10.58
CA ILE A 117 8.84 12.55 10.76
C ILE A 117 9.75 12.73 9.53
N SER A 118 9.20 12.58 8.32
CA SER A 118 9.97 12.74 7.08
C SER A 118 10.51 14.16 6.94
N ALA A 119 9.70 15.18 7.23
CA ALA A 119 10.12 16.58 7.20
C ALA A 119 11.22 16.85 8.24
N ALA A 120 11.06 16.36 9.47
CA ALA A 120 12.08 16.52 10.51
C ALA A 120 13.42 15.90 10.10
N VAL A 121 13.40 14.68 9.53
CA VAL A 121 14.63 14.03 9.07
C VAL A 121 15.23 14.76 7.86
N LEU A 122 14.41 15.20 6.90
CA LEU A 122 14.89 15.97 5.74
C LEU A 122 15.50 17.31 6.17
N SER A 123 14.88 18.02 7.11
CA SER A 123 15.44 19.26 7.68
C SER A 123 16.76 19.00 8.42
N PHE A 124 16.84 17.91 9.20
CA PHE A 124 18.07 17.52 9.86
C PHE A 124 19.18 17.23 8.84
N LEU A 125 18.92 16.39 7.83
CA LEU A 125 19.89 16.06 6.78
C LEU A 125 20.29 17.31 5.98
N GLY A 126 19.34 18.17 5.62
CA GLY A 126 19.58 19.42 4.89
C GLY A 126 20.48 20.39 5.67
N SER A 127 20.24 20.56 6.98
CA SER A 127 21.09 21.41 7.82
C SER A 127 22.55 20.92 7.87
N ARG A 128 22.77 19.61 7.83
CA ARG A 128 24.12 19.03 7.82
C ARG A 128 24.85 19.25 6.50
N LEU A 129 24.11 19.43 5.39
CA LEU A 129 24.67 19.74 4.08
C LEU A 129 24.98 21.22 3.89
N ILE A 130 24.15 22.11 4.45
CA ILE A 130 24.30 23.56 4.29
C ILE A 130 25.43 24.12 5.17
N VAL A 131 25.68 23.52 6.33
CA VAL A 131 26.71 23.99 7.29
C VAL A 131 28.13 23.53 6.91
N SER A 132 28.28 22.55 6.01
CA SER A 132 29.59 22.25 5.43
C SER A 132 30.00 23.34 4.44
N ASP A 133 31.27 23.77 4.52
CA ASP A 133 31.85 24.69 3.55
C ASP A 133 31.58 24.17 2.12
N PRO A 134 31.04 24.97 1.19
CA PRO A 134 30.68 24.50 -0.16
C PRO A 134 31.85 23.88 -0.94
N PHE A 135 33.08 24.14 -0.48
CA PHE A 135 34.33 23.73 -1.10
C PHE A 135 35.04 22.59 -0.37
N ASP A 136 34.55 22.14 0.79
CA ASP A 136 35.15 21.02 1.51
C ASP A 136 34.24 19.78 1.40
N PRO A 137 34.63 18.75 0.62
CA PRO A 137 33.77 17.59 0.41
C PRO A 137 33.49 16.91 1.75
N PRO A 138 32.22 16.53 2.04
CA PRO A 138 31.90 15.84 3.27
C PRO A 138 32.71 14.54 3.36
N SER A 139 33.40 14.35 4.47
CA SER A 139 34.16 13.12 4.76
C SER A 139 33.31 11.87 4.47
N GLY A 140 33.91 10.81 3.94
CA GLY A 140 33.18 9.58 3.57
C GLY A 140 32.29 9.00 4.67
N GLN A 141 32.69 9.14 5.94
CA GLN A 141 31.89 8.72 7.09
C GLN A 141 30.57 9.50 7.25
N LYS A 142 30.59 10.82 7.00
CA LYS A 142 29.38 11.67 7.02
C LYS A 142 28.40 11.24 5.95
N ILE A 143 28.89 11.01 4.72
CA ILE A 143 28.06 10.52 3.60
C ILE A 143 27.41 9.18 3.96
N GLN A 144 28.21 8.22 4.45
CA GLN A 144 27.71 6.91 4.85
C GLN A 144 26.65 6.99 5.95
N PHE A 145 26.85 7.86 6.94
CA PHE A 145 25.86 8.09 8.00
C PHE A 145 24.54 8.65 7.44
N MET A 146 24.61 9.64 6.56
CA MET A 146 23.42 10.25 5.93
C MET A 146 22.65 9.25 5.06
N VAL A 147 23.37 8.43 4.30
CA VAL A 147 22.80 7.34 3.49
C VAL A 147 22.14 6.29 4.40
N GLY A 148 22.76 5.95 5.52
CA GLY A 148 22.18 5.05 6.51
C GLY A 148 20.85 5.57 7.06
N ILE A 149 20.79 6.87 7.40
CA ILE A 149 19.53 7.52 7.81
C ILE A 149 18.49 7.48 6.67
N ALA A 150 18.91 7.78 5.43
CA ALA A 150 18.01 7.74 4.28
C ALA A 150 17.40 6.33 4.08
N PHE A 151 18.20 5.28 4.15
CA PHE A 151 17.70 3.90 4.10
C PHE A 151 16.74 3.59 5.25
N LEU A 152 17.06 4.04 6.47
CA LEU A 152 16.16 3.84 7.62
C LEU A 152 14.81 4.55 7.42
N VAL A 153 14.80 5.80 6.95
CA VAL A 153 13.57 6.54 6.64
C VAL A 153 12.77 5.84 5.55
N ASN A 154 13.44 5.37 4.49
CA ASN A 154 12.78 4.66 3.41
C ASN A 154 12.14 3.35 3.91
N PHE A 155 12.84 2.60 4.76
CA PHE A 155 12.30 1.38 5.38
C PHE A 155 11.07 1.67 6.24
N ILE A 156 11.11 2.73 7.06
CA ILE A 156 9.94 3.22 7.81
C ILE A 156 8.81 3.59 6.85
N GLY A 157 9.11 4.28 5.74
CA GLY A 157 8.14 4.60 4.69
C GLY A 157 7.42 3.36 4.14
N TRP A 158 8.13 2.24 3.97
CA TRP A 158 7.51 0.96 3.60
C TRP A 158 6.56 0.41 4.66
N LEU A 159 6.89 0.52 5.94
CA LEU A 159 6.00 0.10 7.01
C LEU A 159 4.70 0.92 7.00
N TYR A 160 4.78 2.24 6.86
CA TYR A 160 3.61 3.10 6.73
C TYR A 160 2.81 2.80 5.47
N PHE A 161 3.48 2.58 4.34
CA PHE A 161 2.86 2.20 3.07
C PHE A 161 2.04 0.91 3.21
N LEU A 162 2.64 -0.14 3.79
CA LEU A 162 1.95 -1.42 4.02
C LEU A 162 0.80 -1.28 5.03
N HIS A 163 0.96 -0.44 6.04
CA HIS A 163 -0.10 -0.17 7.02
C HIS A 163 -1.30 0.53 6.37
N LEU A 164 -1.09 1.52 5.50
CA LEU A 164 -2.16 2.18 4.76
C LEU A 164 -2.93 1.22 3.84
N ILE A 165 -2.23 0.27 3.22
CA ILE A 165 -2.87 -0.80 2.45
C ILE A 165 -3.78 -1.65 3.34
N ARG A 166 -3.33 -2.00 4.54
CA ARG A 166 -4.12 -2.78 5.51
C ARG A 166 -5.36 -2.02 5.97
N LEU A 167 -5.25 -0.74 6.26
CA LEU A 167 -6.39 0.12 6.60
C LEU A 167 -7.40 0.18 5.45
N ARG A 168 -6.92 0.25 4.20
CA ARG A 168 -7.80 0.21 3.02
C ARG A 168 -8.53 -1.13 2.92
N GLN A 169 -7.85 -2.24 3.15
CA GLN A 169 -8.48 -3.57 3.16
C GLN A 169 -9.53 -3.67 4.27
N ALA A 170 -9.20 -3.24 5.50
CA ALA A 170 -10.13 -3.25 6.63
C ALA A 170 -11.39 -2.42 6.36
N TRP A 171 -11.25 -1.24 5.73
CA TRP A 171 -12.39 -0.42 5.32
C TRP A 171 -13.29 -1.16 4.31
N VAL A 172 -12.70 -1.80 3.28
CA VAL A 172 -13.47 -2.54 2.27
C VAL A 172 -14.18 -3.73 2.90
N SER A 173 -13.51 -4.51 3.74
CA SER A 173 -14.12 -5.65 4.44
C SER A 173 -15.26 -5.22 5.34
N SER A 174 -15.13 -4.10 6.05
CA SER A 174 -16.21 -3.55 6.86
C SER A 174 -17.41 -3.10 6.02
N ALA A 175 -17.16 -2.48 4.87
CA ALA A 175 -18.22 -2.10 3.92
C ALA A 175 -18.96 -3.32 3.34
N GLN A 176 -18.23 -4.41 3.06
CA GLN A 176 -18.80 -5.67 2.61
C GLN A 176 -19.65 -6.33 3.70
N ALA A 177 -19.16 -6.39 4.94
CA ALA A 177 -19.91 -6.92 6.08
C ALA A 177 -21.23 -6.18 6.30
N MET A 178 -21.19 -4.84 6.28
CA MET A 178 -22.41 -4.01 6.37
C MET A 178 -23.41 -4.32 5.25
N ASN A 179 -22.94 -4.52 4.02
CA ASN A 179 -23.83 -4.86 2.90
C ASN A 179 -24.34 -6.30 2.98
N GLN A 180 -23.57 -7.24 3.50
CA GLN A 180 -24.04 -8.60 3.75
C GLN A 180 -25.23 -8.62 4.74
N ILE A 181 -25.16 -7.80 5.80
CA ILE A 181 -26.27 -7.65 6.76
C ILE A 181 -27.49 -7.01 6.08
N LYS A 182 -27.31 -5.97 5.25
CA LYS A 182 -28.42 -5.37 4.49
C LYS A 182 -29.10 -6.37 3.56
N GLU A 183 -28.32 -7.15 2.81
CA GLU A 183 -28.83 -8.18 1.92
C GLU A 183 -29.60 -9.27 2.69
N PHE A 184 -29.12 -9.63 3.89
CA PHE A 184 -29.86 -10.52 4.78
C PHE A 184 -31.23 -9.94 5.15
N PHE A 185 -31.31 -8.66 5.51
CA PHE A 185 -32.59 -8.00 5.82
C PHE A 185 -33.50 -7.90 4.59
N ILE A 186 -32.97 -7.58 3.40
CA ILE A 186 -33.76 -7.53 2.16
C ILE A 186 -34.45 -8.88 1.91
N ILE A 187 -33.70 -9.99 2.02
CA ILE A 187 -34.20 -11.34 1.74
C ILE A 187 -35.24 -11.79 2.79
N ASN A 188 -35.10 -11.36 4.06
CA ASN A 188 -35.91 -11.86 5.18
C ASN A 188 -36.96 -10.87 5.71
N SER A 189 -37.02 -9.62 5.23
CA SER A 189 -37.94 -8.58 5.72
C SER A 189 -39.41 -8.80 5.34
N GLY A 190 -39.69 -9.60 4.32
CA GLY A 190 -41.04 -9.77 3.76
C GLY A 190 -41.54 -8.61 2.90
N LEU A 191 -40.73 -7.55 2.72
CA LEU A 191 -41.02 -6.48 1.76
C LEU A 191 -40.80 -6.97 0.32
N ALA A 192 -41.47 -6.33 -0.64
CA ALA A 192 -41.14 -6.50 -2.05
C ALA A 192 -39.66 -6.14 -2.29
N GLU A 193 -38.91 -7.05 -2.91
CA GLU A 193 -37.46 -6.93 -3.04
C GLU A 193 -37.04 -5.62 -3.72
N ASP A 194 -37.79 -5.18 -4.74
CA ASP A 194 -37.53 -3.93 -5.47
C ASP A 194 -37.65 -2.70 -4.57
N ALA A 195 -38.66 -2.68 -3.69
CA ALA A 195 -38.86 -1.60 -2.74
C ALA A 195 -37.78 -1.59 -1.65
N ALA A 196 -37.37 -2.76 -1.15
CA ALA A 196 -36.30 -2.86 -0.16
C ALA A 196 -34.93 -2.48 -0.75
N ARG A 197 -34.64 -2.90 -1.98
CA ARG A 197 -33.37 -2.60 -2.68
C ARG A 197 -33.26 -1.14 -3.14
N SER A 198 -34.37 -0.44 -3.37
CA SER A 198 -34.36 0.98 -3.77
C SER A 198 -33.98 1.90 -2.60
N ALA A 199 -34.19 1.46 -1.35
CA ALA A 199 -33.80 2.21 -0.15
C ALA A 199 -32.28 2.32 0.05
N PHE A 200 -31.48 1.41 -0.53
CA PHE A 200 -30.04 1.38 -0.33
C PHE A 200 -29.26 1.80 -1.57
N LEU A 201 -28.54 2.92 -1.46
CA LEU A 201 -27.61 3.38 -2.50
C LEU A 201 -26.40 2.44 -2.65
N TRP A 202 -25.85 2.01 -1.52
CA TRP A 202 -24.70 1.09 -1.50
C TRP A 202 -25.18 -0.35 -1.36
N LYS A 203 -24.96 -1.11 -2.43
CA LYS A 203 -25.27 -2.53 -2.62
C LYS A 203 -23.97 -3.29 -2.76
N SER A 204 -24.00 -4.61 -2.60
CA SER A 204 -22.79 -5.44 -2.69
C SER A 204 -22.04 -5.27 -4.02
N ASN A 205 -22.74 -4.97 -5.11
CA ASN A 205 -22.17 -4.70 -6.43
C ASN A 205 -21.79 -3.23 -6.70
N THR A 206 -22.20 -2.28 -5.84
CA THR A 206 -21.87 -0.85 -5.99
C THR A 206 -20.77 -0.38 -5.03
N ILE A 207 -20.24 -1.26 -4.16
CA ILE A 207 -19.05 -0.96 -3.36
C ILE A 207 -17.87 -0.70 -4.30
N PRO A 208 -17.16 0.43 -4.16
CA PRO A 208 -15.95 0.69 -4.95
C PRO A 208 -14.90 -0.41 -4.73
N PRO A 209 -14.24 -0.90 -5.79
CA PRO A 209 -13.21 -1.91 -5.64
C PRO A 209 -12.06 -1.38 -4.75
N ALA A 210 -11.40 -2.29 -4.03
CA ALA A 210 -10.32 -1.93 -3.11
C ALA A 210 -9.24 -1.09 -3.79
N GLY A 211 -8.80 -1.53 -4.97
CA GLY A 211 -7.81 -0.88 -5.83
C GLY A 211 -8.30 0.32 -6.66
N LYS A 212 -9.52 0.84 -6.44
CA LYS A 212 -10.03 2.01 -7.19
C LYS A 212 -9.04 3.17 -7.09
N ARG A 213 -8.50 3.61 -8.23
CA ARG A 213 -7.64 4.80 -8.34
C ARG A 213 -8.47 6.07 -8.14
N SER A 214 -7.82 7.19 -7.80
CA SER A 214 -8.49 8.47 -7.51
C SER A 214 -9.37 8.44 -6.26
N ASN A 215 -8.83 7.89 -5.17
CA ASN A 215 -9.41 8.02 -3.85
C ASN A 215 -8.35 8.56 -2.89
N VAL A 216 -8.77 8.99 -1.69
CA VAL A 216 -7.86 9.62 -0.74
C VAL A 216 -6.74 8.67 -0.28
N PHE A 217 -7.00 7.36 -0.15
CA PHE A 217 -5.95 6.37 0.13
C PHE A 217 -4.91 6.30 -0.99
N TYR A 218 -5.35 6.32 -2.25
CA TYR A 218 -4.45 6.31 -3.41
C TYR A 218 -3.51 7.53 -3.40
N TYR A 219 -4.05 8.73 -3.16
CA TYR A 219 -3.21 9.94 -3.08
C TYR A 219 -2.27 9.95 -1.88
N SER A 220 -2.71 9.38 -0.75
CA SER A 220 -1.87 9.22 0.44
C SER A 220 -0.67 8.31 0.17
N ILE A 221 -0.94 7.18 -0.49
CA ILE A 221 0.09 6.24 -0.91
C ILE A 221 1.02 6.89 -1.94
N MET A 222 0.48 7.61 -2.92
CA MET A 222 1.28 8.34 -3.90
C MET A 222 2.25 9.34 -3.26
N LEU A 223 1.79 10.06 -2.23
CA LEU A 223 2.62 10.97 -1.45
C LEU A 223 3.75 10.24 -0.71
N ILE A 224 3.45 9.13 -0.01
CA ILE A 224 4.46 8.31 0.67
C ILE A 224 5.48 7.78 -0.35
N SER A 225 5.01 7.31 -1.51
CA SER A 225 5.89 6.78 -2.56
C SER A 225 6.79 7.86 -3.13
N LEU A 226 6.27 9.08 -3.32
CA LEU A 226 7.05 10.22 -3.81
C LEU A 226 8.16 10.62 -2.81
N ILE A 227 7.82 10.72 -1.53
CA ILE A 227 8.80 11.02 -0.47
C ILE A 227 9.85 9.91 -0.39
N SER A 228 9.43 8.64 -0.41
CA SER A 228 10.32 7.48 -0.39
C SER A 228 11.28 7.46 -1.56
N ALA A 229 10.79 7.77 -2.77
CA ALA A 229 11.61 7.89 -3.97
C ALA A 229 12.62 9.05 -3.88
N GLY A 230 12.21 10.20 -3.33
CA GLY A 230 13.12 11.32 -3.06
C GLY A 230 14.25 10.95 -2.09
N VAL A 231 13.96 10.13 -1.08
CA VAL A 231 14.97 9.61 -0.16
C VAL A 231 15.97 8.67 -0.86
N ILE A 232 15.50 7.82 -1.78
CA ILE A 232 16.38 6.96 -2.61
C ILE A 232 17.22 7.79 -3.57
N PHE A 233 16.62 8.79 -4.22
CA PHE A 233 17.34 9.73 -5.06
C PHE A 233 18.48 10.38 -4.28
N PHE A 234 18.17 10.90 -3.10
CA PHE A 234 19.13 11.54 -2.20
C PHE A 234 20.28 10.61 -1.81
N ALA A 235 19.98 9.40 -1.34
CA ALA A 235 21.00 8.42 -0.99
C ALA A 235 21.92 8.08 -2.17
N SER A 236 21.33 7.88 -3.35
CA SER A 236 22.07 7.60 -4.59
C SER A 236 22.95 8.76 -5.03
N TRP A 237 22.44 9.99 -4.91
CA TRP A 237 23.20 11.20 -5.20
C TRP A 237 24.36 11.40 -4.23
N CYS A 238 24.16 11.19 -2.92
CA CYS A 238 25.24 11.29 -1.92
C CYS A 238 26.36 10.25 -2.12
N LEU A 239 26.03 9.05 -2.57
CA LEU A 239 27.02 7.98 -2.83
C LEU A 239 27.78 8.15 -4.16
N PHE A 240 27.47 9.20 -4.91
CA PHE A 240 28.19 9.59 -6.11
C PHE A 240 29.30 10.59 -5.74
N GLN A 241 30.59 10.22 -5.89
CA GLN A 241 31.77 11.02 -5.57
C GLN A 241 32.33 11.78 -6.82
N PRO A 242 33.20 12.82 -6.70
CA PRO A 242 32.97 14.12 -6.08
C PRO A 242 33.35 15.33 -6.98
N SER A 243 33.52 15.20 -8.31
CA SER A 243 33.77 16.38 -9.17
C SER A 243 32.50 17.12 -9.60
N ALA A 244 31.32 16.54 -9.35
CA ALA A 244 30.05 17.08 -9.82
C ALA A 244 28.91 16.87 -8.82
N MET A 245 29.05 17.40 -7.60
CA MET A 245 27.88 17.68 -6.74
C MET A 245 26.83 18.54 -7.49
N ALA A 246 27.22 19.23 -8.56
CA ALA A 246 26.34 20.03 -9.41
C ALA A 246 25.45 19.22 -10.37
N ASN A 247 25.78 17.96 -10.69
CA ASN A 247 25.05 17.22 -11.73
C ASN A 247 24.07 16.21 -11.14
N ILE A 248 22.82 16.29 -11.57
CA ILE A 248 21.82 15.26 -11.31
C ILE A 248 22.19 14.04 -12.15
N HIS A 249 22.57 12.95 -11.50
CA HIS A 249 22.92 11.71 -12.19
C HIS A 249 21.67 10.96 -12.64
N LEU A 250 21.63 10.57 -13.91
CA LEU A 250 20.53 9.81 -14.51
C LEU A 250 20.26 8.50 -13.74
N LEU A 251 21.31 7.87 -13.20
CA LEU A 251 21.18 6.64 -12.41
C LEU A 251 20.43 6.90 -11.09
N SER A 252 20.67 8.01 -10.40
CA SER A 252 19.92 8.39 -9.19
C SER A 252 18.45 8.66 -9.50
N VAL A 253 18.17 9.34 -10.62
CA VAL A 253 16.78 9.55 -11.11
C VAL A 253 16.14 8.20 -11.45
N GLY A 254 16.88 7.31 -12.11
CA GLY A 254 16.45 5.96 -12.46
C GLY A 254 16.05 5.14 -11.24
N PHE A 255 16.88 5.11 -10.20
CA PHE A 255 16.55 4.41 -8.94
C PHE A 255 15.31 4.99 -8.25
N ALA A 256 15.17 6.32 -8.23
CA ALA A 256 14.02 6.98 -7.63
C ALA A 256 12.71 6.66 -8.37
N LEU A 257 12.72 6.78 -9.70
CA LEU A 257 11.56 6.43 -10.54
C LEU A 257 11.21 4.96 -10.41
N PHE A 258 12.21 4.08 -10.49
CA PHE A 258 12.01 2.64 -10.31
C PHE A 258 11.38 2.33 -8.96
N HIS A 259 11.87 2.95 -7.88
CA HIS A 259 11.31 2.78 -6.54
C HIS A 259 9.86 3.28 -6.43
N TYR A 260 9.59 4.47 -6.96
CA TYR A 260 8.24 5.04 -6.99
C TYR A 260 7.26 4.12 -7.73
N PHE A 261 7.60 3.70 -8.95
CA PHE A 261 6.74 2.83 -9.74
C PHE A 261 6.59 1.46 -9.08
N PHE A 262 7.64 0.90 -8.50
CA PHE A 262 7.55 -0.34 -7.75
C PHE A 262 6.55 -0.23 -6.59
N GLN A 263 6.63 0.81 -5.76
CA GLN A 263 5.65 1.08 -4.70
C GLN A 263 4.23 1.20 -5.26
N MET A 264 4.01 2.01 -6.31
CA MET A 264 2.68 2.18 -6.90
C MET A 264 2.10 0.89 -7.47
N HIS A 265 2.93 0.00 -8.04
CA HIS A 265 2.49 -1.31 -8.49
C HIS A 265 2.20 -2.26 -7.32
N CYS A 266 3.00 -2.21 -6.24
CA CYS A 266 2.71 -2.95 -5.02
C CYS A 266 1.34 -2.56 -4.44
N TYR A 267 0.97 -1.28 -4.45
CA TYR A 267 -0.36 -0.84 -4.00
C TYR A 267 -1.49 -1.58 -4.73
N SER A 268 -1.42 -1.64 -6.07
CA SER A 268 -2.38 -2.42 -6.86
C SER A 268 -2.29 -3.91 -6.56
N LEU A 269 -1.08 -4.49 -6.48
CA LEU A 269 -0.88 -5.91 -6.21
C LEU A 269 -1.52 -6.37 -4.90
N PHE A 270 -1.35 -5.61 -3.82
CA PHE A 270 -1.90 -5.95 -2.50
C PHE A 270 -3.41 -5.73 -2.39
N LEU A 271 -4.00 -4.79 -3.15
CA LEU A 271 -5.44 -4.51 -3.10
C LEU A 271 -6.27 -5.30 -4.10
N ASP A 272 -5.68 -5.69 -5.24
CA ASP A 272 -6.34 -6.49 -6.27
C ASP A 272 -6.32 -7.99 -5.95
N TYR A 273 -5.83 -8.38 -4.76
CA TYR A 273 -5.95 -9.75 -4.29
C TYR A 273 -7.35 -10.03 -3.75
N GLN A 274 -8.17 -10.62 -4.61
CA GLN A 274 -9.35 -11.38 -4.21
C GLN A 274 -8.95 -12.87 -4.26
N PRO A 275 -9.06 -13.64 -3.18
CA PRO A 275 -8.87 -15.09 -3.25
C PRO A 275 -9.87 -15.68 -4.25
N VAL A 276 -9.37 -16.41 -5.24
CA VAL A 276 -10.23 -17.10 -6.23
C VAL A 276 -10.89 -18.27 -5.50
N PHE A 277 -12.21 -18.23 -5.36
CA PHE A 277 -12.97 -19.35 -4.82
C PHE A 277 -12.76 -20.57 -5.73
N LYS A 278 -12.37 -21.71 -5.13
CA LYS A 278 -12.77 -23.01 -5.66
C LYS A 278 -14.23 -23.19 -5.26
N GLN A 279 -15.14 -23.02 -6.21
CA GLN A 279 -16.51 -23.51 -6.07
C GLN A 279 -16.49 -25.04 -6.07
#